data_AF-A0A4P7CDT3-F1
#
_entry.id   AF-A0A4P7CDT3-F1
#
_cell.length_a   1.000
_cell.length_b   1.000
_cell.length_c   1.000
_cell.angle_alpha   90.00
_cell.angle_beta   90.00
_cell.angle_gamma   90.00
#
_symmetry.space_group_name_H-M   'P 1'
#
loop_
_entity.id
_entity.type
_entity.pdbx_description
1 polymer ?
#
loop_
_entity_poly.entity_id
_entity_poly.type
_entity_poly.pdbx_seq_one_letter_code
_entity_poly.pdbx_strand_id
1 'polypeptide(L)'
;MNTSKLIATLTSLSLAILASYLMLLGSGFFPTPEISNILLLTFVILLANVSKKAFYYLFFPIATLYALYTPVGLTFGPPSYQYVASVFATDIQEGKEFFSQIPFMNFVACFTIFIALIAFRWITQKWQIQFHRNKTLLVLGIALVFASTPPFKFLQESVESTLEVKTELDRLNSMTIESQWGTSHLTADSRYDDYILVIGESARKDYHHAYGYPAENTPFMSSANGVLIDGLTAGGTNTIASLKLMLTKPNIEKWEGDYGLSMVDLVKSAGIKTYWLSNQGYIGTFDTPVSSLANKSEEKFFLKSGDSFNQNISDFDLLPKFEQIIEQKATGKRFIVVHLYGSHPISCDRLTDYPKMFDDEKIGKKYANVNCYVSSIKKTDEVLKRLYEALRKNQQQSNRLFSMVYFADHGLAHDMSKEEIAIHNSSGKSKLHFDIPLFKISSDDTERKAYKAMKSGLNFTDGIAKWIGISNPKLNAEADLFSPTPDKDDYGLKKLIESFDAKVDPAVPIP
;
A
#
# COMPACT_ATOMS: atom_id res chain seq x y z
N MET A 1 34.44 13.17 43.28
CA MET A 1 34.59 12.65 41.90
C MET A 1 35.44 13.65 41.13
N ASN A 2 36.50 13.23 40.43
CA ASN A 2 37.32 14.15 39.62
C ASN A 2 36.43 14.83 38.54
N THR A 3 36.57 16.13 38.30
CA THR A 3 35.76 16.92 37.36
C THR A 3 35.67 16.24 35.98
N SER A 4 36.77 15.67 35.48
CA SER A 4 36.77 14.94 34.21
C SER A 4 35.93 13.65 34.24
N LYS A 5 35.87 12.96 35.39
CA LYS A 5 35.03 11.77 35.58
C LYS A 5 33.54 12.14 35.68
N LEU A 6 33.22 13.28 36.30
CA LEU A 6 31.87 13.84 36.33
C LEU A 6 31.38 14.16 34.91
N ILE A 7 32.20 14.88 34.13
CA ILE A 7 31.89 15.19 32.73
C ILE A 7 31.69 13.89 31.94
N ALA A 8 32.59 12.91 32.06
CA ALA A 8 32.45 11.62 31.38
C ALA A 8 31.17 10.85 31.78
N THR A 9 30.75 10.94 33.05
CA THR A 9 29.49 10.34 33.52
C THR A 9 28.27 11.04 32.91
N LEU A 10 28.25 12.37 32.88
CA LEU A 10 27.16 13.12 32.26
C LEU A 10 27.10 12.85 30.74
N THR A 11 28.23 12.93 30.04
CA THR A 11 28.30 12.66 28.60
C THR A 11 27.84 11.24 28.26
N SER A 12 28.30 10.21 28.99
CA SER A 12 27.86 8.84 28.73
C SER A 12 26.36 8.66 28.98
N LEU A 13 25.81 9.27 30.04
CA LEU A 13 24.36 9.21 30.30
C LEU A 13 23.57 9.91 29.18
N SER A 14 24.00 11.09 28.72
CA SER A 14 23.37 11.79 27.60
C SER A 14 23.39 10.97 26.30
N LEU A 15 24.47 10.25 26.01
CA LEU A 15 24.54 9.35 24.84
C LEU A 15 23.57 8.17 24.95
N ALA A 16 23.41 7.58 26.13
CA ALA A 16 22.45 6.50 26.36
C ALA A 16 20.99 6.98 26.22
N ILE A 17 20.69 8.19 26.72
CA ILE A 17 19.38 8.83 26.54
C ILE A 17 19.12 9.13 25.06
N LEU A 18 20.10 9.70 24.35
CA LEU A 18 19.99 9.99 22.92
C LEU A 18 19.73 8.72 22.11
N ALA A 19 20.49 7.65 22.35
CA ALA A 19 20.28 6.36 21.70
C ALA A 19 18.88 5.82 22.00
N SER A 20 18.43 5.87 23.25
CA SER A 20 17.10 5.41 23.65
C SER A 20 15.98 6.19 22.97
N TYR A 21 16.10 7.52 22.93
CA TYR A 21 15.15 8.39 22.25
C TYR A 21 15.06 8.06 20.76
N LEU A 22 16.20 7.97 20.08
CA LEU A 22 16.24 7.65 18.64
C LEU A 22 15.74 6.24 18.33
N MET A 23 16.04 5.24 19.17
CA MET A 23 15.52 3.88 19.01
C MET A 23 13.99 3.83 19.16
N LEU A 24 13.43 4.51 20.17
CA LEU A 24 11.97 4.56 20.36
C LEU A 24 11.28 5.33 19.24
N LEU A 25 11.80 6.51 18.88
CA LEU A 25 11.28 7.31 17.77
C LEU A 25 11.38 6.53 16.45
N GLY A 26 12.53 5.90 16.19
CA GLY A 26 12.80 5.09 15.01
C GLY A 26 12.01 3.79 14.91
N SER A 27 11.38 3.35 16.00
CA SER A 27 10.48 2.20 15.96
C SER A 27 9.13 2.50 15.29
N GLY A 28 8.79 3.78 15.10
CA GLY A 28 7.51 4.23 14.53
C GLY A 28 6.33 4.17 15.50
N PHE A 29 6.40 3.40 16.59
CA PHE A 29 5.33 3.30 17.61
C PHE A 29 5.21 4.54 18.50
N PHE A 30 6.30 5.28 18.67
CA PHE A 30 6.40 6.39 19.60
C PHE A 30 6.79 7.66 18.84
N PRO A 31 5.86 8.27 18.07
CA PRO A 31 6.15 9.52 17.37
C PRO A 31 6.53 10.65 18.34
N THR A 32 6.02 10.58 19.56
CA THR A 32 6.40 11.42 20.70
C THR A 32 6.75 10.51 21.90
N PRO A 33 8.00 10.00 21.97
CA PRO A 33 8.38 9.06 23.03
C PRO A 33 8.20 9.67 24.42
N GLU A 34 7.39 9.01 25.25
CA GLU A 34 7.23 9.41 26.64
C GLU A 34 8.56 9.30 27.41
N ILE A 35 8.76 10.21 28.36
CA ILE A 35 9.97 10.26 29.20
C ILE A 35 10.16 8.93 29.95
N SER A 36 9.07 8.30 30.41
CA SER A 36 9.06 6.98 31.05
C SER A 36 9.75 5.90 30.19
N ASN A 37 9.35 5.80 28.92
CA ASN A 37 9.88 4.83 27.97
C ASN A 37 11.36 5.10 27.64
N ILE A 38 11.74 6.37 27.46
CA ILE A 38 13.13 6.77 27.21
C ILE A 38 14.01 6.38 28.41
N LEU A 39 13.56 6.67 29.63
CA LEU A 39 14.29 6.34 30.85
C LEU A 39 14.39 4.83 31.06
N LEU A 40 13.34 4.08 30.74
CA LEU A 40 13.34 2.62 30.85
C LEU A 40 14.34 1.98 29.87
N LEU A 41 14.34 2.38 28.60
CA LEU A 41 15.30 1.87 27.62
C LEU A 41 16.74 2.32 27.96
N THR A 42 16.91 3.55 28.48
CA THR A 42 18.20 4.02 29.01
C THR A 42 18.67 3.10 30.14
N PHE A 43 17.79 2.74 31.07
CA PHE A 43 18.12 1.83 32.17
C PHE A 43 18.54 0.45 31.66
N VAL A 44 17.89 -0.09 30.63
CA VAL A 44 18.30 -1.35 29.98
C VAL A 44 19.72 -1.24 29.40
N ILE A 45 20.07 -0.14 28.73
CA ILE A 45 21.44 0.12 28.25
C ILE A 45 22.45 0.11 29.40
N LEU A 46 22.13 0.79 30.50
CA LEU A 46 23.00 0.86 31.68
C LEU A 46 23.22 -0.53 32.31
N LEU A 47 22.17 -1.37 32.38
CA LEU A 47 22.27 -2.74 32.87
C LEU A 47 23.09 -3.65 31.93
N ALA A 48 22.84 -3.57 30.62
CA ALA A 48 23.62 -4.33 29.63
C ALA A 48 25.11 -3.97 29.68
N ASN A 49 25.45 -2.72 30.02
CA ASN A 49 26.82 -2.24 30.16
C ASN A 49 27.61 -2.91 31.30
N VAL A 50 26.96 -3.63 32.22
CA VAL A 50 27.65 -4.32 33.34
C VAL A 50 28.61 -5.39 32.84
N SER A 51 28.27 -6.09 31.76
CA SER A 51 29.06 -7.19 31.22
C SER A 51 29.39 -6.94 29.75
N LYS A 52 30.63 -7.20 29.34
CA LYS A 52 31.02 -7.17 27.92
C LYS A 52 30.14 -8.11 27.10
N LYS A 53 29.82 -9.29 27.63
CA LYS A 53 28.98 -10.28 26.96
C LYS A 53 27.53 -9.79 26.85
N ALA A 54 26.96 -9.25 27.93
CA ALA A 54 25.60 -8.72 27.90
C ALA A 54 25.48 -7.53 26.93
N PHE A 55 26.46 -6.64 26.91
CA PHE A 55 26.45 -5.50 25.99
C PHE A 55 26.51 -5.96 24.52
N TYR A 56 27.52 -6.75 24.14
CA TYR A 56 27.75 -7.07 22.72
C TYR A 56 26.94 -8.26 22.18
N TYR A 57 26.57 -9.24 23.00
CA TYR A 57 25.88 -10.45 22.54
C TYR A 57 24.39 -10.47 22.87
N LEU A 58 23.91 -9.64 23.80
CA LEU A 58 22.48 -9.57 24.14
C LEU A 58 21.87 -8.24 23.68
N PHE A 59 22.40 -7.11 24.15
CA PHE A 59 21.81 -5.80 23.85
C PHE A 59 22.14 -5.28 22.45
N PHE A 60 23.40 -5.33 22.04
CA PHE A 60 23.83 -4.76 20.76
C PHE A 60 23.10 -5.36 19.54
N PRO A 61 22.82 -6.68 19.45
CA PRO A 61 21.99 -7.23 18.38
C PRO A 61 20.58 -6.64 18.34
N ILE A 62 19.93 -6.47 19.50
CA ILE A 62 18.61 -5.82 19.60
C ILE A 62 18.70 -4.36 19.14
N ALA A 63 19.72 -3.65 19.61
CA ALA A 63 19.95 -2.26 19.20
C ALA A 63 20.25 -2.14 17.70
N THR A 64 20.91 -3.12 17.09
CA THR A 64 21.12 -3.20 15.64
C THR A 64 19.79 -3.34 14.90
N LEU A 65 18.86 -4.18 15.37
CA LEU A 65 17.52 -4.28 14.75
C LEU A 65 16.78 -2.93 14.80
N TYR A 66 16.81 -2.27 15.95
CA TYR A 66 16.25 -0.91 16.09
C TYR A 66 16.92 0.09 15.14
N ALA A 67 18.25 0.13 15.11
CA ALA A 67 19.01 1.07 14.28
C ALA A 67 18.76 0.85 12.79
N LEU A 68 18.78 -0.41 12.33
CA LEU A 68 18.52 -0.76 10.92
C LEU A 68 17.08 -0.48 10.52
N TYR A 69 16.11 -0.64 11.43
CA TYR A 69 14.71 -0.31 11.16
C TYR A 69 14.42 1.20 11.26
N THR A 70 15.21 1.97 12.01
CA THR A 70 14.99 3.41 12.25
C THR A 70 14.69 4.21 10.97
N PRO A 71 15.39 4.03 9.84
CA PRO A 71 15.09 4.77 8.63
C PRO A 71 13.68 4.48 8.08
N VAL A 72 13.27 3.21 8.14
CA VAL A 72 11.93 2.75 7.76
C VAL A 72 10.90 3.29 8.74
N GLY A 73 11.12 3.12 10.04
CA GLY A 73 10.12 3.50 11.05
C GLY A 73 9.86 5.00 11.17
N LEU A 74 10.87 5.83 10.89
CA LEU A 74 10.67 7.29 10.81
C LEU A 74 9.87 7.72 9.59
N THR A 75 9.97 6.98 8.47
CA THR A 75 9.33 7.33 7.19
C THR A 75 7.92 6.76 7.10
N PHE A 76 7.79 5.48 7.46
CA PHE A 76 6.60 4.67 7.22
C PHE A 76 5.85 4.31 8.52
N GLY A 77 6.44 4.53 9.70
CA GLY A 77 5.81 4.18 10.96
C GLY A 77 6.10 2.75 11.42
N PRO A 78 5.30 2.16 12.32
CA PRO A 78 5.63 0.89 12.96
C PRO A 78 5.65 -0.30 11.99
N PRO A 79 6.36 -1.39 12.33
CA PRO A 79 6.28 -2.66 11.61
C PRO A 79 4.82 -3.07 11.49
N SER A 80 4.42 -3.39 10.27
CA SER A 80 3.09 -3.86 9.96
C SER A 80 3.21 -5.00 8.95
N TYR A 81 2.18 -5.85 8.90
CA TYR A 81 2.04 -6.87 7.85
C TYR A 81 2.36 -6.29 6.46
N GLN A 82 1.94 -5.06 6.21
CA GLN A 82 2.07 -4.37 4.93
C GLN A 82 3.53 -4.11 4.55
N TYR A 83 4.30 -3.49 5.44
CA TYR A 83 5.72 -3.17 5.18
C TYR A 83 6.58 -4.42 5.14
N VAL A 84 6.26 -5.40 5.99
CA VAL A 84 6.93 -6.69 5.97
C VAL A 84 6.59 -7.42 4.67
N ALA A 85 5.32 -7.47 4.26
CA ALA A 85 4.90 -8.08 3.01
C ALA A 85 5.56 -7.41 1.80
N SER A 86 5.68 -6.08 1.77
CA SER A 86 6.48 -5.41 0.74
C SER A 86 7.91 -5.95 0.74
N VAL A 87 8.65 -5.89 1.85
CA VAL A 87 10.04 -6.39 1.87
C VAL A 87 10.19 -7.86 1.45
N PHE A 88 9.24 -8.73 1.83
CA PHE A 88 9.27 -10.16 1.50
C PHE A 88 8.79 -10.47 0.08
N ALA A 89 7.90 -9.66 -0.46
CA ALA A 89 7.27 -9.92 -1.76
C ALA A 89 7.88 -9.12 -2.91
N THR A 90 8.69 -8.10 -2.60
CA THR A 90 9.18 -7.15 -3.61
C THR A 90 10.24 -7.76 -4.51
N ASP A 91 10.09 -7.41 -5.78
CA ASP A 91 11.14 -7.42 -6.78
C ASP A 91 12.33 -6.51 -6.36
N ILE A 92 13.51 -6.70 -6.95
CA ILE A 92 14.69 -5.88 -6.61
C ILE A 92 14.45 -4.39 -6.94
N GLN A 93 13.59 -4.09 -7.91
CA GLN A 93 13.23 -2.73 -8.30
C GLN A 93 12.30 -2.07 -7.27
N GLU A 94 11.17 -2.67 -6.89
CA GLU A 94 10.28 -2.19 -5.83
C GLU A 94 11.02 -2.07 -4.49
N GLY A 95 11.94 -3.00 -4.18
CA GLY A 95 12.81 -2.88 -3.02
C GLY A 95 13.69 -1.63 -3.09
N LYS A 96 14.29 -1.33 -4.25
CA LYS A 96 15.05 -0.08 -4.48
C LYS A 96 14.15 1.15 -4.39
N GLU A 97 12.97 1.11 -5.02
CA GLU A 97 12.01 2.21 -4.99
C GLU A 97 11.57 2.51 -3.55
N PHE A 98 11.29 1.47 -2.75
CA PHE A 98 10.99 1.57 -1.32
C PHE A 98 12.10 2.27 -0.54
N PHE A 99 13.36 1.84 -0.68
CA PHE A 99 14.48 2.48 0.02
C PHE A 99 14.77 3.91 -0.47
N SER A 100 14.51 4.21 -1.75
CA SER A 100 14.74 5.54 -2.32
C SER A 100 13.77 6.61 -1.81
N GLN A 101 12.60 6.19 -1.31
CA GLN A 101 11.62 7.07 -0.67
C GLN A 101 12.06 7.52 0.74
N ILE A 102 13.08 6.87 1.33
CA ILE A 102 13.52 7.19 2.69
C ILE A 102 14.45 8.42 2.67
N PRO A 103 14.11 9.50 3.39
CA PRO A 103 14.97 10.68 3.49
C PRO A 103 16.36 10.34 4.03
N PHE A 104 17.41 10.92 3.44
CA PHE A 104 18.80 10.69 3.87
C PHE A 104 19.03 10.95 5.37
N MET A 105 18.34 11.94 5.95
CA MET A 105 18.42 12.26 7.38
C MET A 105 17.98 11.08 8.28
N ASN A 106 17.09 10.22 7.80
CA ASN A 106 16.62 9.07 8.56
C ASN A 106 17.71 7.98 8.65
N PHE A 107 18.59 7.88 7.64
CA PHE A 107 19.80 7.06 7.73
C PHE A 107 20.85 7.65 8.68
N VAL A 108 20.96 8.97 8.77
CA VAL A 108 21.84 9.63 9.77
C VAL A 108 21.41 9.26 11.20
N ALA A 109 20.11 9.14 11.47
CA ALA A 109 19.62 8.68 12.77
C ALA A 109 20.09 7.25 13.10
N CYS A 110 20.05 6.32 12.13
CA CYS A 110 20.61 4.96 12.26
C CYS A 110 22.10 4.99 12.66
N PHE A 111 22.94 5.73 11.93
CA PHE A 111 24.36 5.85 12.27
C PHE A 111 24.59 6.51 13.63
N THR A 112 23.76 7.49 13.99
CA THR A 112 23.83 8.18 15.28
C THR A 112 23.59 7.21 16.45
N ILE A 113 22.65 6.27 16.32
CA ILE A 113 22.41 5.23 17.34
C ILE A 113 23.69 4.39 17.55
N PHE A 114 24.31 3.90 16.47
CA PHE A 114 25.55 3.11 16.58
C PHE A 114 26.69 3.90 17.22
N ILE A 115 26.92 5.13 16.75
CA ILE A 115 27.97 6.01 17.28
C ILE A 115 27.72 6.28 18.76
N ALA A 116 26.49 6.61 19.16
CA ALA A 116 26.14 6.90 20.54
C ALA A 116 26.38 5.69 21.46
N LEU A 117 26.00 4.48 21.04
CA LEU A 117 26.17 3.25 21.83
C LEU A 117 27.65 2.85 21.96
N ILE A 118 28.43 2.94 20.87
CA ILE A 118 29.87 2.63 20.89
C ILE A 118 30.62 3.66 21.74
N ALA A 119 30.32 4.96 21.56
CA ALA A 119 30.92 6.03 22.36
C ALA A 119 30.55 5.91 23.84
N PHE A 120 29.28 5.61 24.15
CA PHE A 120 28.82 5.32 25.52
C PHE A 120 29.65 4.19 26.15
N ARG A 121 29.80 3.06 25.45
CA ARG A 121 30.59 1.92 25.94
C ARG A 121 32.04 2.31 26.15
N TRP A 122 32.66 2.98 25.17
CA TRP A 122 34.06 3.40 25.26
C TRP A 122 34.33 4.35 26.42
N ILE A 123 33.51 5.40 26.60
CA ILE A 123 33.65 6.37 27.69
C ILE A 123 33.50 5.67 29.05
N THR A 124 32.48 4.82 29.21
CA THR A 124 32.24 4.15 30.50
C THR A 124 33.36 3.20 30.89
N GLN A 125 33.96 2.48 29.93
CA GLN A 125 35.12 1.62 30.19
C GLN A 125 36.39 2.44 30.48
N LYS A 126 36.67 3.48 29.68
CA LYS A 126 37.87 4.34 29.85
C LYS A 126 37.91 5.02 31.22
N TRP A 127 36.76 5.48 31.72
CA TRP A 127 36.65 6.21 32.98
C TRP A 127 36.21 5.36 34.18
N GLN A 128 36.06 4.04 33.98
CA GLN A 128 35.64 3.08 35.01
C GLN A 128 34.34 3.54 35.71
N ILE A 129 33.32 3.85 34.91
CA ILE A 129 32.00 4.30 35.38
C ILE A 129 31.11 3.08 35.55
N GLN A 130 30.60 2.89 36.77
CA GLN A 130 29.85 1.69 37.17
C GLN A 130 28.45 2.06 37.68
N PHE A 131 27.53 2.36 36.77
CA PHE A 131 26.16 2.76 37.09
C PHE A 131 25.42 1.75 37.99
N HIS A 132 25.67 0.45 37.81
CA HIS A 132 25.06 -0.62 38.60
C HIS A 132 25.41 -0.58 40.11
N ARG A 133 26.47 0.13 40.52
CA ARG A 133 26.79 0.27 41.94
C ARG A 133 25.87 1.27 42.67
N ASN A 134 25.12 2.08 41.93
CA ASN A 134 24.16 3.02 42.51
C ASN A 134 22.82 2.29 42.79
N LYS A 135 22.59 1.93 44.05
CA LYS A 135 21.38 1.20 44.48
C LYS A 135 20.09 1.97 44.19
N THR A 136 20.10 3.30 44.32
CA THR A 136 18.95 4.15 44.02
C THR A 136 18.57 4.07 42.55
N LEU A 137 19.57 4.11 41.65
CA LEU A 137 19.36 3.97 40.22
C LEU A 137 18.73 2.60 39.87
N LEU A 138 19.19 1.53 40.53
CA LEU A 138 18.63 0.19 40.33
C LEU A 138 17.17 0.08 40.77
N VAL A 139 16.84 0.60 41.96
CA VAL A 139 15.46 0.58 42.48
C VAL A 139 14.52 1.40 41.60
N LEU A 140 14.95 2.59 41.17
CA LEU A 140 14.17 3.43 40.26
C LEU A 140 13.94 2.75 38.90
N GLY A 141 14.98 2.12 38.35
CA GLY A 141 14.86 1.40 37.09
C GLY A 141 13.94 0.18 37.17
N ILE A 142 13.97 -0.57 38.28
CA ILE A 142 13.04 -1.69 38.51
C ILE A 142 11.61 -1.17 38.66
N ALA A 143 11.38 -0.08 39.39
CA ALA A 143 10.05 0.52 39.52
C ALA A 143 9.48 0.98 38.16
N LEU A 144 10.32 1.54 37.28
CA LEU A 144 9.94 1.93 35.91
C LEU A 144 9.52 0.74 35.05
N VAL A 145 10.14 -0.44 35.21
CA VAL A 145 9.75 -1.67 34.51
C VAL A 145 8.31 -2.08 34.87
N PHE A 146 7.90 -1.93 36.14
CA PHE A 146 6.54 -2.24 36.57
C PHE A 146 5.49 -1.19 36.17
N ALA A 147 5.92 0.05 35.89
CA ALA A 147 5.02 1.16 35.60
C ALA A 147 4.81 1.46 34.10
N SER A 148 5.60 0.86 33.21
CA SER A 148 5.59 1.19 31.77
C SER A 148 5.19 0.00 30.91
N THR A 149 4.52 0.25 29.78
CA THR A 149 4.29 -0.74 28.72
C THR A 149 5.63 -1.18 28.12
N PRO A 150 5.85 -2.46 27.76
CA PRO A 150 7.20 -2.93 27.46
C PRO A 150 7.81 -2.20 26.24
N PRO A 151 9.04 -1.68 26.33
CA PRO A 151 9.80 -1.14 25.19
C PRO A 151 10.17 -2.25 24.17
N PHE A 152 9.70 -3.47 24.38
CA PHE A 152 9.83 -4.61 23.48
C PHE A 152 8.63 -4.77 22.55
N LYS A 153 7.60 -3.91 22.64
CA LYS A 153 6.44 -3.92 21.73
C LYS A 153 6.89 -3.95 20.25
N PHE A 154 7.89 -3.15 19.90
CA PHE A 154 8.49 -3.19 18.56
C PHE A 154 8.97 -4.58 18.14
N LEU A 155 9.68 -5.29 19.02
CA LEU A 155 10.18 -6.64 18.70
C LEU A 155 9.03 -7.65 18.60
N GLN A 156 8.07 -7.57 19.52
CA GLN A 156 6.91 -8.44 19.52
C GLN A 156 6.11 -8.28 18.22
N GLU A 157 5.74 -7.06 17.87
CA GLU A 157 4.94 -6.74 16.67
C GLU A 157 5.71 -7.05 15.38
N SER A 158 7.04 -6.86 15.36
CA SER A 158 7.88 -7.26 14.23
C SER A 158 7.86 -8.77 14.01
N VAL A 159 7.97 -9.55 15.10
CA VAL A 159 7.93 -11.02 15.04
C VAL A 159 6.55 -11.49 14.63
N GLU A 160 5.49 -10.96 15.24
CA GLU A 160 4.10 -11.28 14.92
C GLU A 160 3.78 -10.95 13.45
N SER A 161 4.10 -9.74 12.97
CA SER A 161 3.92 -9.35 11.56
C SER A 161 4.70 -10.24 10.59
N THR A 162 5.92 -10.65 10.96
CA THR A 162 6.73 -11.55 10.12
C THR A 162 6.16 -12.96 10.07
N LEU A 163 5.70 -13.48 11.22
CA LEU A 163 5.04 -14.77 11.30
C LEU A 163 3.72 -14.77 10.53
N GLU A 164 2.96 -13.67 10.59
CA GLU A 164 1.72 -13.50 9.82
C GLU A 164 1.99 -13.52 8.32
N VAL A 165 2.96 -12.72 7.83
CA VAL A 165 3.36 -12.73 6.41
C VAL A 165 3.83 -14.11 5.98
N LYS A 166 4.67 -14.77 6.78
CA LYS A 166 5.14 -16.12 6.47
C LYS A 166 3.98 -17.12 6.42
N THR A 167 3.09 -17.09 7.41
CA THR A 167 1.93 -17.97 7.48
C THR A 167 1.01 -17.75 6.28
N GLU A 168 0.83 -16.51 5.86
CA GLU A 168 0.03 -16.17 4.68
C GLU A 168 0.69 -16.66 3.40
N LEU A 169 2.00 -16.43 3.23
CA LEU A 169 2.75 -16.96 2.08
C LEU A 169 2.74 -18.48 2.06
N ASP A 170 2.89 -19.14 3.21
CA ASP A 170 2.79 -20.59 3.34
C ASP A 170 1.38 -21.04 2.94
N ARG A 171 0.31 -20.37 3.38
CA ARG A 171 -1.09 -20.65 2.98
C ARG A 171 -1.31 -20.48 1.47
N LEU A 172 -0.72 -19.46 0.87
CA LEU A 172 -0.80 -19.21 -0.57
C LEU A 172 -0.02 -20.26 -1.38
N ASN A 173 1.14 -20.71 -0.87
CA ASN A 173 2.00 -21.70 -1.53
C ASN A 173 1.58 -23.16 -1.27
N SER A 174 0.92 -23.45 -0.13
CA SER A 174 0.54 -24.80 0.26
C SER A 174 -0.76 -25.22 -0.43
N MET A 175 -0.63 -25.78 -1.63
CA MET A 175 -1.69 -26.41 -2.42
C MET A 175 -2.78 -25.44 -2.90
N THR A 176 -3.23 -25.60 -4.15
CA THR A 176 -4.25 -24.79 -4.82
C THR A 176 -5.45 -24.55 -3.92
N ILE A 177 -5.60 -23.34 -3.35
CA ILE A 177 -6.75 -22.98 -2.53
C ILE A 177 -8.01 -23.20 -3.38
N GLU A 178 -8.80 -24.20 -3.03
CA GLU A 178 -9.99 -24.57 -3.78
C GLU A 178 -11.06 -23.48 -3.68
N SER A 179 -11.82 -23.31 -4.75
CA SER A 179 -12.96 -22.40 -4.76
C SER A 179 -14.04 -22.90 -3.81
N GLN A 180 -14.51 -22.01 -2.94
CA GLN A 180 -15.62 -22.23 -2.04
C GLN A 180 -16.93 -21.62 -2.55
N TRP A 181 -16.95 -21.02 -3.74
CA TRP A 181 -18.18 -20.43 -4.30
C TRP A 181 -19.25 -21.46 -4.64
N GLY A 182 -18.86 -22.72 -4.92
CA GLY A 182 -19.78 -23.72 -5.44
C GLY A 182 -20.29 -23.33 -6.83
N THR A 183 -21.58 -23.52 -7.09
CA THR A 183 -22.21 -23.16 -8.37
C THR A 183 -22.75 -21.74 -8.33
N SER A 184 -22.38 -20.93 -9.32
CA SER A 184 -22.94 -19.58 -9.53
C SER A 184 -23.72 -19.52 -10.84
N HIS A 185 -24.66 -18.59 -10.94
CA HIS A 185 -25.51 -18.45 -12.12
C HIS A 185 -25.53 -17.01 -12.64
N LEU A 186 -25.53 -16.86 -13.95
CA LEU A 186 -25.77 -15.57 -14.60
C LEU A 186 -27.25 -15.23 -14.55
N THR A 187 -27.55 -14.00 -14.19
CA THR A 187 -28.89 -13.43 -14.15
C THR A 187 -29.22 -12.69 -15.44
N ALA A 188 -30.45 -12.20 -15.56
CA ALA A 188 -30.86 -11.33 -16.66
C ALA A 188 -30.06 -10.01 -16.72
N ASP A 189 -29.42 -9.60 -15.62
CA ASP A 189 -28.56 -8.41 -15.56
C ASP A 189 -27.20 -8.63 -16.25
N SER A 190 -26.84 -9.89 -16.63
CA SER A 190 -25.58 -10.19 -17.33
C SER A 190 -25.63 -9.87 -18.83
N ARG A 191 -25.68 -8.57 -19.14
CA ARG A 191 -25.98 -8.05 -20.48
C ARG A 191 -24.78 -7.98 -21.44
N TYR A 192 -23.55 -8.00 -20.93
CA TYR A 192 -22.34 -7.79 -21.75
C TYR A 192 -21.61 -9.10 -22.04
N ASP A 193 -20.86 -9.12 -23.14
CA ASP A 193 -20.03 -10.26 -23.54
C ASP A 193 -18.61 -10.13 -22.99
N ASP A 194 -18.10 -8.91 -22.90
CA ASP A 194 -16.76 -8.61 -22.41
C ASP A 194 -16.81 -7.68 -21.20
N TYR A 195 -16.35 -8.17 -20.05
CA TYR A 195 -16.23 -7.41 -18.80
C TYR A 195 -14.75 -7.10 -18.54
N ILE A 196 -14.40 -5.82 -18.47
CA ILE A 196 -13.02 -5.37 -18.30
C ILE A 196 -12.89 -4.71 -16.94
N LEU A 197 -12.04 -5.25 -16.07
CA LEU A 197 -11.70 -4.65 -14.79
C LEU A 197 -10.28 -4.08 -14.86
N VAL A 198 -10.17 -2.76 -14.89
CA VAL A 198 -8.89 -2.05 -14.84
C VAL A 198 -8.58 -1.72 -13.38
N ILE A 199 -7.51 -2.32 -12.87
CA ILE A 199 -6.99 -2.05 -11.53
C ILE A 199 -5.84 -1.04 -11.69
N GLY A 200 -6.07 0.19 -11.24
CA GLY A 200 -5.05 1.22 -11.11
C GLY A 200 -4.22 1.05 -9.84
N GLU A 201 -3.09 1.74 -9.81
CA GLU A 201 -2.12 1.68 -8.72
C GLU A 201 -1.91 3.08 -8.13
N SER A 202 -2.02 3.20 -6.80
CA SER A 202 -1.60 4.38 -6.02
C SER A 202 -2.24 5.73 -6.42
N ALA A 203 -3.39 5.72 -7.10
CA ALA A 203 -4.04 6.93 -7.62
C ALA A 203 -5.13 7.44 -6.66
N ARG A 204 -4.92 8.63 -6.08
CA ARG A 204 -5.91 9.29 -5.21
C ARG A 204 -6.99 9.98 -6.02
N LYS A 205 -8.23 9.84 -5.57
CA LYS A 205 -9.40 10.46 -6.21
C LYS A 205 -9.31 11.98 -6.28
N ASP A 206 -8.87 12.65 -5.22
CA ASP A 206 -8.84 14.11 -5.11
C ASP A 206 -7.87 14.81 -6.08
N TYR A 207 -6.95 14.05 -6.69
CA TYR A 207 -6.07 14.52 -7.76
C TYR A 207 -6.65 14.32 -9.18
N HIS A 208 -7.84 13.76 -9.35
CA HIS A 208 -8.46 13.56 -10.66
C HIS A 208 -9.36 14.74 -11.05
N HIS A 209 -9.19 15.27 -12.26
CA HIS A 209 -10.03 16.36 -12.77
C HIS A 209 -11.53 16.00 -12.78
N ALA A 210 -11.83 14.73 -13.09
CA ALA A 210 -13.19 14.21 -13.10
C ALA A 210 -13.92 14.36 -11.74
N TYR A 211 -13.16 14.56 -10.65
CA TYR A 211 -13.64 14.78 -9.28
C TYR A 211 -13.40 16.20 -8.77
N GLY A 212 -12.94 17.12 -9.63
CA GLY A 212 -12.77 18.54 -9.32
C GLY A 212 -11.33 19.03 -9.14
N TYR A 213 -10.32 18.19 -9.39
CA TYR A 213 -8.92 18.67 -9.40
C TYR A 213 -8.71 19.73 -10.51
N PRO A 214 -8.00 20.85 -10.28
CA PRO A 214 -7.99 21.95 -11.26
C PRO A 214 -7.31 21.64 -12.60
N ALA A 215 -6.28 20.78 -12.62
CA ALA A 215 -5.60 20.44 -13.87
C ALA A 215 -6.39 19.35 -14.61
N GLU A 216 -6.62 19.52 -15.92
CA GLU A 216 -7.35 18.57 -16.78
C GLU A 216 -6.54 17.27 -17.04
N ASN A 217 -6.35 16.48 -16.00
CA ASN A 217 -5.56 15.25 -16.02
C ASN A 217 -6.39 13.98 -16.21
N THR A 218 -7.71 14.08 -16.40
CA THR A 218 -8.57 12.93 -16.72
C THR A 218 -9.59 13.27 -17.80
N PRO A 219 -9.17 13.74 -18.99
CA PRO A 219 -10.09 14.19 -20.03
C PRO A 219 -11.09 13.12 -20.50
N PHE A 220 -10.68 11.85 -20.60
CA PHE A 220 -11.58 10.75 -20.98
C PHE A 220 -12.64 10.52 -19.91
N MET A 221 -12.26 10.30 -18.65
CA MET A 221 -13.22 10.11 -17.55
C MET A 221 -14.14 11.33 -17.32
N SER A 222 -13.68 12.53 -17.68
CA SER A 222 -14.46 13.77 -17.52
C SER A 222 -15.54 13.93 -18.59
N SER A 223 -15.30 13.42 -19.80
CA SER A 223 -16.18 13.62 -20.97
C SER A 223 -16.96 12.39 -21.39
N ALA A 224 -16.53 11.19 -21.00
CA ALA A 224 -17.17 9.95 -21.38
C ALA A 224 -18.54 9.76 -20.73
N ASN A 225 -19.45 9.11 -21.47
CA ASN A 225 -20.67 8.55 -20.89
C ASN A 225 -20.32 7.47 -19.86
N GLY A 226 -21.30 7.10 -19.03
CA GLY A 226 -21.12 6.09 -17.99
C GLY A 226 -21.34 6.65 -16.60
N VAL A 227 -20.77 5.98 -15.59
CA VAL A 227 -21.01 6.27 -14.17
C VAL A 227 -19.69 6.57 -13.47
N LEU A 228 -19.60 7.75 -12.86
CA LEU A 228 -18.54 8.15 -11.95
C LEU A 228 -19.07 8.11 -10.50
N ILE A 229 -18.34 7.46 -9.59
CA ILE A 229 -18.72 7.35 -8.18
C ILE A 229 -17.72 8.10 -7.30
N ASP A 230 -18.17 9.18 -6.69
CA ASP A 230 -17.46 9.90 -5.63
C ASP A 230 -17.81 9.29 -4.26
N GLY A 231 -16.97 8.37 -3.80
CA GLY A 231 -17.10 7.80 -2.45
C GLY A 231 -16.63 6.35 -2.27
N LEU A 232 -15.86 5.78 -3.21
CA LEU A 232 -15.23 4.47 -3.00
C LEU A 232 -14.07 4.60 -2.01
N THR A 233 -14.15 3.80 -0.95
CA THR A 233 -13.09 3.65 0.07
C THR A 233 -12.32 2.37 -0.19
N ALA A 234 -10.99 2.43 -0.31
CA ALA A 234 -10.12 1.27 -0.49
C ALA A 234 -10.25 0.25 0.67
N GLY A 235 -9.85 -1.00 0.46
CA GLY A 235 -9.76 -2.00 1.54
C GLY A 235 -8.57 -1.78 2.46
N GLY A 236 -7.54 -1.06 2.00
CA GLY A 236 -6.29 -0.83 2.72
C GLY A 236 -5.47 0.30 2.10
N THR A 237 -4.30 0.56 2.70
CA THR A 237 -3.42 1.69 2.35
C THR A 237 -2.30 1.35 1.37
N ASN A 238 -2.21 0.09 0.92
CA ASN A 238 -1.27 -0.42 -0.08
C ASN A 238 -1.91 -1.55 -0.88
N THR A 239 -1.30 -1.94 -2.00
CA THR A 239 -1.79 -2.94 -2.94
C THR A 239 -2.18 -4.25 -2.26
N ILE A 240 -1.29 -4.83 -1.45
CA ILE A 240 -1.55 -6.13 -0.82
C ILE A 240 -2.69 -6.02 0.20
N ALA A 241 -2.64 -5.03 1.08
CA ALA A 241 -3.66 -4.84 2.11
C ALA A 241 -5.04 -4.54 1.53
N SER A 242 -5.08 -3.77 0.44
CA SER A 242 -6.32 -3.38 -0.22
C SER A 242 -6.89 -4.51 -1.08
N LEU A 243 -6.11 -5.01 -2.04
CA LEU A 243 -6.62 -5.97 -3.02
C LEU A 243 -6.91 -7.34 -2.42
N LYS A 244 -6.23 -7.78 -1.35
CA LYS A 244 -6.61 -9.03 -0.67
C LYS A 244 -8.03 -8.97 -0.10
N LEU A 245 -8.49 -7.78 0.29
CA LEU A 245 -9.83 -7.54 0.82
C LEU A 245 -10.83 -7.25 -0.30
N MET A 246 -10.45 -6.42 -1.28
CA MET A 246 -11.36 -6.02 -2.36
C MET A 246 -11.60 -7.11 -3.39
N LEU A 247 -10.63 -8.01 -3.63
CA LEU A 247 -10.72 -9.07 -4.64
C LEU A 247 -11.05 -10.46 -4.05
N THR A 248 -11.47 -10.49 -2.79
CA THR A 248 -12.08 -11.66 -2.16
C THR A 248 -13.42 -11.26 -1.56
N LYS A 249 -14.22 -12.22 -1.10
CA LYS A 249 -15.28 -11.93 -0.13
C LYS A 249 -14.65 -12.01 1.27
N PRO A 250 -14.22 -10.88 1.85
CA PRO A 250 -13.40 -10.91 3.05
C PRO A 250 -14.20 -11.30 4.28
N ASN A 251 -13.50 -11.74 5.32
CA ASN A 251 -14.06 -11.75 6.67
C ASN A 251 -14.13 -10.31 7.17
N ILE A 252 -15.33 -9.73 7.19
CA ILE A 252 -15.59 -8.34 7.58
C ILE A 252 -15.36 -8.04 9.07
N GLU A 253 -15.34 -9.05 9.94
CA GLU A 253 -15.08 -8.86 11.38
C GLU A 253 -13.59 -8.78 11.68
N LYS A 254 -12.78 -9.56 10.95
CA LYS A 254 -11.32 -9.65 11.13
C LYS A 254 -10.51 -8.83 10.12
N TRP A 255 -11.15 -8.38 9.05
CA TRP A 255 -10.49 -7.77 7.89
C TRP A 255 -9.39 -8.65 7.32
N GLU A 256 -9.76 -9.91 7.06
CA GLU A 256 -8.90 -10.93 6.46
C GLU A 256 -9.46 -11.35 5.09
N GLY A 257 -8.58 -11.50 4.10
CA GLY A 257 -8.94 -11.97 2.78
C GLY A 257 -9.24 -13.47 2.76
N ASP A 258 -10.34 -13.86 2.12
CA ASP A 258 -10.72 -15.25 1.91
C ASP A 258 -10.44 -15.69 0.47
N TYR A 259 -9.27 -16.28 0.23
CA TYR A 259 -8.88 -16.73 -1.10
C TYR A 259 -9.70 -17.93 -1.62
N GLY A 260 -10.44 -18.62 -0.76
CA GLY A 260 -11.44 -19.60 -1.18
C GLY A 260 -12.67 -18.93 -1.80
N LEU A 261 -12.94 -17.68 -1.42
CA LEU A 261 -13.98 -16.83 -1.98
C LEU A 261 -13.39 -15.70 -2.81
N SER A 262 -12.45 -16.02 -3.71
CA SER A 262 -11.85 -15.03 -4.60
C SER A 262 -12.80 -14.53 -5.69
N MET A 263 -12.66 -13.28 -6.12
CA MET A 263 -13.44 -12.71 -7.23
C MET A 263 -13.24 -13.51 -8.53
N VAL A 264 -12.01 -13.96 -8.80
CA VAL A 264 -11.69 -14.72 -10.03
C VAL A 264 -12.42 -16.07 -10.02
N ASP A 265 -12.44 -16.78 -8.90
CA ASP A 265 -13.16 -18.04 -8.78
C ASP A 265 -14.69 -17.84 -8.85
N LEU A 266 -15.21 -16.73 -8.34
CA LEU A 266 -16.62 -16.37 -8.48
C LEU A 266 -17.01 -16.27 -9.95
N VAL A 267 -16.23 -15.50 -10.73
CA VAL A 267 -16.45 -15.29 -12.16
C VAL A 267 -16.36 -16.62 -12.93
N LYS A 268 -15.36 -17.44 -12.62
CA LYS A 268 -15.22 -18.78 -13.23
C LYS A 268 -16.38 -19.71 -12.87
N SER A 269 -16.85 -19.67 -11.62
CA SER A 269 -17.98 -20.49 -11.16
C SER A 269 -19.30 -20.13 -11.87
N ALA A 270 -19.39 -18.96 -12.51
CA ALA A 270 -20.50 -18.53 -13.34
C ALA A 270 -20.32 -18.86 -14.84
N GLY A 271 -19.24 -19.57 -15.21
CA GLY A 271 -18.96 -20.00 -16.58
C GLY A 271 -18.36 -18.92 -17.50
N ILE A 272 -17.77 -17.86 -16.92
CA ILE A 272 -17.13 -16.78 -17.68
C ILE A 272 -15.63 -17.06 -17.80
N LYS A 273 -15.07 -16.93 -19.01
CA LYS A 273 -13.64 -17.14 -19.25
C LYS A 273 -12.81 -15.99 -18.67
N THR A 274 -11.76 -16.30 -17.92
CA THR A 274 -10.97 -15.31 -17.16
C THR A 274 -9.57 -15.07 -17.73
N TYR A 275 -9.20 -13.79 -17.85
CA TYR A 275 -7.89 -13.32 -18.30
C TYR A 275 -7.31 -12.32 -17.30
N TRP A 276 -6.00 -12.36 -17.07
CA TRP A 276 -5.30 -11.39 -16.23
C TRP A 276 -4.05 -10.84 -16.93
N LEU A 277 -4.06 -9.54 -17.27
CA LEU A 277 -2.92 -8.83 -17.84
C LEU A 277 -2.36 -7.91 -16.76
N SER A 278 -1.06 -7.91 -16.54
CA SER A 278 -0.45 -7.17 -15.44
C SER A 278 0.90 -6.55 -15.79
N ASN A 279 1.08 -5.29 -15.40
CA ASN A 279 2.37 -4.59 -15.38
C ASN A 279 3.01 -4.56 -13.97
N GLN A 280 2.41 -5.24 -12.99
CA GLN A 280 2.99 -5.49 -11.68
C GLN A 280 3.97 -6.68 -11.74
N GLY A 281 4.93 -6.72 -10.80
CA GLY A 281 5.95 -7.77 -10.72
C GLY A 281 5.37 -9.18 -10.49
N TYR A 282 6.01 -10.20 -11.08
CA TYR A 282 5.73 -11.62 -10.88
C TYR A 282 7.02 -12.45 -10.78
N ILE A 283 7.38 -12.98 -9.60
CA ILE A 283 8.60 -13.80 -9.37
C ILE A 283 8.34 -15.31 -9.54
N GLY A 284 7.10 -15.76 -9.36
CA GLY A 284 6.74 -17.15 -9.13
C GLY A 284 5.23 -17.36 -8.94
N THR A 285 4.81 -18.58 -8.61
CA THR A 285 3.40 -18.98 -8.62
C THR A 285 2.55 -18.40 -7.48
N PHE A 286 3.10 -17.90 -6.37
CA PHE A 286 2.26 -17.35 -5.27
C PHE A 286 2.98 -16.31 -4.40
N ASP A 287 3.83 -15.45 -4.98
CA ASP A 287 4.70 -14.57 -4.18
C ASP A 287 3.96 -13.44 -3.46
N THR A 288 2.78 -13.05 -3.93
CA THR A 288 1.86 -12.12 -3.27
C THR A 288 0.44 -12.66 -3.28
N PRO A 289 -0.43 -12.20 -2.35
CA PRO A 289 -1.87 -12.38 -2.48
C PRO A 289 -2.41 -12.03 -3.87
N VAL A 290 -1.89 -10.97 -4.50
CA VAL A 290 -2.38 -10.50 -5.80
C VAL A 290 -1.93 -11.42 -6.94
N SER A 291 -0.67 -11.88 -6.96
CA SER A 291 -0.22 -12.85 -7.96
C SER A 291 -0.90 -14.21 -7.81
N SER A 292 -1.21 -14.62 -6.57
CA SER A 292 -2.04 -15.80 -6.30
C SER A 292 -3.46 -15.68 -6.89
N LEU A 293 -4.11 -14.52 -6.69
CA LEU A 293 -5.41 -14.24 -7.29
C LEU A 293 -5.35 -14.24 -8.82
N ALA A 294 -4.33 -13.62 -9.40
CA ALA A 294 -4.11 -13.63 -10.84
C ALA A 294 -3.92 -15.05 -11.38
N ASN A 295 -3.22 -15.91 -10.64
CA ASN A 295 -2.97 -17.31 -11.00
C ASN A 295 -4.20 -18.21 -10.98
N LYS A 296 -5.31 -17.77 -10.38
CA LYS A 296 -6.60 -18.45 -10.50
C LYS A 296 -7.27 -18.20 -11.86
N SER A 297 -6.84 -17.20 -12.62
CA SER A 297 -7.34 -16.93 -13.98
C SER A 297 -6.93 -18.04 -14.93
N GLU A 298 -7.76 -18.32 -15.94
CA GLU A 298 -7.45 -19.35 -16.95
C GLU A 298 -6.28 -18.94 -17.85
N GLU A 299 -6.19 -17.66 -18.18
CA GLU A 299 -5.12 -17.08 -18.98
C GLU A 299 -4.48 -15.90 -18.24
N LYS A 300 -3.16 -15.77 -18.32
CA LYS A 300 -2.44 -14.66 -17.68
C LYS A 300 -1.25 -14.19 -18.50
N PHE A 301 -0.94 -12.91 -18.38
CA PHE A 301 0.16 -12.25 -19.05
C PHE A 301 0.77 -11.19 -18.14
N PHE A 302 2.06 -11.32 -17.83
CA PHE A 302 2.81 -10.40 -16.98
C PHE A 302 3.96 -9.80 -17.79
N LEU A 303 3.97 -8.47 -17.92
CA LEU A 303 5.06 -7.75 -18.57
C LEU A 303 6.38 -7.90 -17.80
N LYS A 304 6.30 -7.79 -16.48
CA LYS A 304 7.43 -7.98 -15.55
C LYS A 304 7.53 -9.44 -15.11
N SER A 305 8.00 -10.30 -16.02
CA SER A 305 8.32 -11.69 -15.72
C SER A 305 9.67 -12.08 -16.33
N GLY A 306 10.37 -13.05 -15.73
CA GLY A 306 11.68 -13.51 -16.22
C GLY A 306 12.73 -12.39 -16.27
N ASP A 307 13.36 -12.19 -17.43
CA ASP A 307 14.46 -11.22 -17.61
C ASP A 307 14.03 -9.75 -17.55
N SER A 308 12.73 -9.46 -17.75
CA SER A 308 12.16 -8.11 -17.71
C SER A 308 11.70 -7.69 -16.30
N PHE A 309 11.89 -8.57 -15.33
CA PHE A 309 11.34 -8.45 -13.98
C PHE A 309 11.75 -7.17 -13.23
N ASN A 310 12.96 -6.65 -13.48
CA ASN A 310 13.47 -5.44 -12.83
C ASN A 310 13.33 -4.16 -13.68
N GLN A 311 12.58 -4.20 -14.78
CA GLN A 311 12.46 -3.07 -15.70
C GLN A 311 11.22 -2.23 -15.38
N ASN A 312 11.38 -0.92 -15.56
CA ASN A 312 10.27 0.01 -15.49
C ASN A 312 9.56 0.04 -16.86
N ILE A 313 8.50 -0.77 -16.98
CA ILE A 313 7.76 -1.02 -18.22
C ILE A 313 6.52 -0.12 -18.26
N SER A 314 6.15 0.35 -19.45
CA SER A 314 5.00 1.22 -19.63
C SER A 314 3.68 0.44 -19.57
N ASP A 315 2.65 1.03 -18.96
CA ASP A 315 1.28 0.48 -19.00
C ASP A 315 0.70 0.41 -20.41
N PHE A 316 1.22 1.19 -21.38
CA PHE A 316 0.83 1.05 -22.78
C PHE A 316 1.19 -0.31 -23.38
N ASP A 317 2.17 -1.02 -22.82
CA ASP A 317 2.61 -2.32 -23.32
C ASP A 317 1.61 -3.45 -23.01
N LEU A 318 0.57 -3.17 -22.20
CA LEU A 318 -0.56 -4.08 -22.00
C LEU A 318 -1.54 -4.06 -23.18
N LEU A 319 -1.59 -2.95 -23.94
CA LEU A 319 -2.57 -2.74 -25.02
C LEU A 319 -2.48 -3.78 -26.14
N PRO A 320 -1.28 -4.14 -26.68
CA PRO A 320 -1.20 -5.11 -27.76
C PRO A 320 -1.75 -6.49 -27.36
N LYS A 321 -1.49 -6.93 -26.12
CA LYS A 321 -2.01 -8.21 -25.63
C LYS A 321 -3.51 -8.14 -25.39
N PHE A 322 -4.01 -7.01 -24.88
CA PHE A 322 -5.44 -6.78 -24.71
C PHE A 322 -6.19 -6.84 -26.03
N GLU A 323 -5.71 -6.14 -27.06
CA GLU A 323 -6.26 -6.16 -28.42
C GLU A 323 -6.29 -7.58 -28.99
N GLN A 324 -5.18 -8.31 -28.87
CA GLN A 324 -5.10 -9.71 -29.30
C GLN A 324 -6.17 -10.58 -28.64
N ILE A 325 -6.47 -10.37 -27.34
CA ILE A 325 -7.48 -11.15 -26.62
C ILE A 325 -8.88 -10.80 -27.13
N ILE A 326 -9.22 -9.51 -27.26
CA ILE A 326 -10.59 -9.11 -27.61
C ILE A 326 -10.95 -9.44 -29.06
N GLU A 327 -9.98 -9.42 -29.98
CA GLU A 327 -10.14 -9.74 -31.41
C GLU A 327 -10.28 -11.25 -31.67
N GLN A 328 -9.90 -12.11 -30.71
CA GLN A 328 -10.15 -13.55 -30.81
C GLN A 328 -11.66 -13.83 -30.81
N LYS A 329 -12.11 -14.61 -31.79
CA LYS A 329 -13.50 -15.08 -31.86
C LYS A 329 -13.83 -15.89 -30.60
N ALA A 330 -14.85 -15.45 -29.87
CA ALA A 330 -15.36 -16.13 -28.70
C ALA A 330 -16.88 -16.23 -28.78
N THR A 331 -17.43 -17.38 -28.37
CA THR A 331 -18.89 -17.60 -28.25
C THR A 331 -19.39 -17.37 -26.83
N GLY A 332 -18.50 -17.40 -25.83
CA GLY A 332 -18.81 -17.15 -24.43
C GLY A 332 -18.48 -15.72 -23.98
N LYS A 333 -18.78 -15.44 -22.72
CA LYS A 333 -18.41 -14.21 -22.02
C LYS A 333 -16.94 -14.25 -21.59
N ARG A 334 -16.28 -13.09 -21.55
CA ARG A 334 -14.90 -12.93 -21.06
C ARG A 334 -14.87 -11.92 -19.92
N PHE A 335 -14.05 -12.20 -18.92
CA PHE A 335 -13.67 -11.28 -17.87
C PHE A 335 -12.17 -11.04 -17.95
N ILE A 336 -11.77 -9.80 -18.18
CA ILE A 336 -10.39 -9.42 -18.46
C ILE A 336 -9.95 -8.41 -17.41
N VAL A 337 -9.00 -8.80 -16.57
CA VAL A 337 -8.34 -7.88 -15.64
C VAL A 337 -7.15 -7.24 -16.33
N VAL A 338 -7.04 -5.92 -16.23
CA VAL A 338 -5.88 -5.13 -16.67
C VAL A 338 -5.30 -4.41 -15.45
N HIS A 339 -4.21 -4.92 -14.91
CA HIS A 339 -3.58 -4.43 -13.69
C HIS A 339 -2.38 -3.54 -14.02
N LEU A 340 -2.52 -2.25 -13.76
CA LEU A 340 -1.58 -1.21 -14.12
C LEU A 340 -0.49 -1.03 -13.04
N TYR A 341 0.63 -0.42 -13.45
CA TYR A 341 1.62 0.14 -12.53
C TYR A 341 1.29 1.61 -12.18
N GLY A 342 0.44 2.26 -12.98
CA GLY A 342 -0.34 3.44 -12.60
C GLY A 342 0.49 4.62 -12.08
N SER A 343 0.08 5.13 -10.91
CA SER A 343 0.70 6.28 -10.25
C SER A 343 1.55 5.87 -9.05
N HIS A 344 2.15 4.67 -9.10
CA HIS A 344 3.09 4.17 -8.08
C HIS A 344 4.14 5.25 -7.71
N PRO A 345 4.58 5.33 -6.43
CA PRO A 345 5.60 6.29 -5.99
C PRO A 345 6.83 6.35 -6.89
N ILE A 346 7.54 7.49 -6.84
CA ILE A 346 8.55 7.88 -7.85
C ILE A 346 7.88 8.05 -9.21
N SER A 347 6.78 8.81 -9.22
CA SER A 347 5.85 8.85 -10.36
C SER A 347 6.46 9.36 -11.66
N CYS A 348 7.60 10.07 -11.61
CA CYS A 348 8.31 10.50 -12.82
C CYS A 348 8.81 9.32 -13.65
N ASP A 349 9.14 8.21 -13.00
CA ASP A 349 9.58 6.98 -13.68
C ASP A 349 8.44 6.39 -14.52
N ARG A 350 7.17 6.71 -14.21
CA ARG A 350 6.01 6.24 -14.98
C ARG A 350 5.83 6.99 -16.31
N LEU A 351 6.64 8.03 -16.56
CA LEU A 351 6.47 9.01 -17.65
C LEU A 351 7.63 9.02 -18.66
N THR A 352 8.47 7.99 -18.69
CA THR A 352 9.60 7.90 -19.64
C THR A 352 9.15 7.98 -21.11
N ASP A 353 7.92 7.57 -21.40
CA ASP A 353 7.27 7.55 -22.72
C ASP A 353 6.02 8.44 -22.79
N TYR A 354 5.78 9.32 -21.81
CA TYR A 354 4.60 10.18 -21.76
C TYR A 354 4.93 11.59 -21.26
N PRO A 355 4.44 12.66 -21.91
CA PRO A 355 4.80 14.00 -21.53
C PRO A 355 4.23 14.39 -20.16
N LYS A 356 5.01 15.16 -19.39
CA LYS A 356 4.50 15.86 -18.21
C LYS A 356 3.48 16.92 -18.62
N MET A 357 2.49 17.15 -17.76
CA MET A 357 1.44 18.15 -17.96
C MET A 357 1.98 19.57 -17.95
N PHE A 358 2.97 19.81 -17.10
CA PHE A 358 3.58 21.12 -16.94
C PHE A 358 5.09 21.07 -17.16
N ASP A 359 5.66 22.21 -17.48
CA ASP A 359 7.10 22.44 -17.57
C ASP A 359 7.64 22.70 -16.16
N ASP A 360 8.54 21.85 -15.67
CA ASP A 360 9.10 21.92 -14.31
C ASP A 360 9.81 23.26 -14.04
N GLU A 361 10.33 23.91 -15.08
CA GLU A 361 10.99 25.21 -14.97
C GLU A 361 9.99 26.35 -14.66
N LYS A 362 8.70 26.15 -14.96
CA LYS A 362 7.65 27.16 -14.84
C LYS A 362 6.80 27.05 -13.58
N ILE A 363 6.72 25.86 -12.97
CA ILE A 363 5.81 25.58 -11.85
C ILE A 363 6.47 25.71 -10.47
N GLY A 364 7.79 25.92 -10.42
CA GLY A 364 8.56 25.97 -9.17
C GLY A 364 8.96 24.58 -8.68
N LYS A 365 10.23 24.43 -8.28
CA LYS A 365 10.86 23.12 -8.02
C LYS A 365 10.08 22.21 -7.05
N LYS A 366 9.45 22.78 -6.03
CA LYS A 366 8.70 22.00 -5.03
C LYS A 366 7.52 21.21 -5.61
N TYR A 367 6.96 21.62 -6.75
CA TYR A 367 5.82 20.97 -7.41
C TYR A 367 6.23 19.91 -8.45
N ALA A 368 7.53 19.68 -8.68
CA ALA A 368 7.99 18.73 -9.70
C ALA A 368 7.44 17.31 -9.47
N ASN A 369 7.41 16.85 -8.22
CA ASN A 369 6.86 15.53 -7.89
C ASN A 369 5.33 15.49 -8.08
N VAL A 370 4.62 16.56 -7.70
CA VAL A 370 3.18 16.70 -7.97
C VAL A 370 2.90 16.68 -9.47
N ASN A 371 3.71 17.37 -10.28
CA ASN A 371 3.58 17.36 -11.74
C ASN A 371 3.74 15.95 -12.31
N CYS A 372 4.73 15.19 -11.84
CA CYS A 372 4.87 13.79 -12.22
C CYS A 372 3.65 12.96 -11.82
N TYR A 373 3.16 13.10 -10.59
CA TYR A 373 1.99 12.35 -10.10
C TYR A 373 0.70 12.66 -10.88
N VAL A 374 0.40 13.93 -11.13
CA VAL A 374 -0.80 14.28 -11.91
C VAL A 374 -0.68 13.90 -13.38
N SER A 375 0.54 13.88 -13.91
CA SER A 375 0.82 13.42 -15.28
C SER A 375 0.70 11.90 -15.40
N SER A 376 1.06 11.12 -14.37
CA SER A 376 0.85 9.66 -14.37
C SER A 376 -0.64 9.31 -14.33
N ILE A 377 -1.45 10.07 -13.59
CA ILE A 377 -2.92 9.96 -13.64
C ILE A 377 -3.44 10.24 -15.07
N LYS A 378 -2.89 11.26 -15.75
CA LYS A 378 -3.23 11.55 -17.15
C LYS A 378 -2.84 10.43 -18.11
N LYS A 379 -1.68 9.81 -17.90
CA LYS A 379 -1.27 8.62 -18.65
C LYS A 379 -2.25 7.46 -18.42
N THR A 380 -2.68 7.22 -17.18
CA THR A 380 -3.70 6.21 -16.87
C THR A 380 -5.03 6.50 -17.59
N ASP A 381 -5.50 7.76 -17.59
CA ASP A 381 -6.71 8.15 -18.33
C ASP A 381 -6.59 7.89 -19.84
N GLU A 382 -5.41 8.11 -20.44
CA GLU A 382 -5.13 7.75 -21.83
C GLU A 382 -5.11 6.23 -22.07
N VAL A 383 -4.61 5.43 -21.13
CA VAL A 383 -4.72 3.94 -21.20
C VAL A 383 -6.20 3.53 -21.21
N LEU A 384 -7.02 4.08 -20.30
CA LEU A 384 -8.46 3.81 -20.25
C LEU A 384 -9.16 4.16 -21.56
N LYS A 385 -8.83 5.32 -22.14
CA LYS A 385 -9.34 5.75 -23.44
C LYS A 385 -9.00 4.75 -24.54
N ARG A 386 -7.74 4.30 -24.63
CA ARG A 386 -7.31 3.35 -25.67
C ARG A 386 -7.95 1.98 -25.52
N LEU A 387 -8.10 1.48 -24.29
CA LEU A 387 -8.86 0.26 -24.01
C LEU A 387 -10.31 0.40 -24.50
N TYR A 388 -10.97 1.51 -24.19
CA TYR A 388 -12.33 1.80 -24.65
C TYR A 388 -12.43 1.88 -26.18
N GLU A 389 -11.51 2.58 -26.85
CA GLU A 389 -11.48 2.69 -28.31
C GLU A 389 -11.29 1.32 -28.99
N ALA A 390 -10.41 0.48 -28.45
CA ALA A 390 -10.21 -0.90 -28.92
C ALA A 390 -11.49 -1.74 -28.76
N LEU A 391 -12.17 -1.62 -27.61
CA LEU A 391 -13.45 -2.29 -27.36
C LEU A 391 -14.56 -1.82 -28.32
N ARG A 392 -14.66 -0.51 -28.59
CA ARG A 392 -15.61 0.05 -29.57
C ARG A 392 -15.35 -0.45 -30.98
N LYS A 393 -14.08 -0.50 -31.39
CA LYS A 393 -13.68 -1.07 -32.68
C LYS A 393 -14.07 -2.56 -32.77
N ASN A 394 -13.77 -3.34 -31.74
CA ASN A 394 -14.14 -4.76 -31.70
C ASN A 394 -15.66 -4.98 -31.71
N GLN A 395 -16.43 -4.14 -31.00
CA GLN A 395 -17.89 -4.17 -31.04
C GLN A 395 -18.42 -3.96 -32.46
N GLN A 396 -17.89 -3.01 -33.21
CA GLN A 396 -18.30 -2.76 -34.61
C GLN A 396 -18.04 -3.97 -35.53
N GLN A 397 -16.99 -4.75 -35.23
CA GLN A 397 -16.59 -5.90 -36.04
C GLN A 397 -17.28 -7.21 -35.65
N SER A 398 -17.61 -7.38 -34.37
CA SER A 398 -18.07 -8.65 -33.80
C SER A 398 -19.49 -8.60 -33.19
N ASN A 399 -20.07 -7.41 -33.06
CA ASN A 399 -21.30 -7.12 -32.31
C ASN A 399 -21.26 -7.47 -30.82
N ARG A 400 -20.08 -7.77 -30.26
CA ARG A 400 -19.92 -8.07 -28.83
C ARG A 400 -20.09 -6.81 -27.98
N LEU A 401 -20.97 -6.88 -27.00
CA LEU A 401 -21.18 -5.80 -26.03
C LEU A 401 -20.14 -5.86 -24.92
N PHE A 402 -19.80 -4.71 -24.35
CA PHE A 402 -18.78 -4.65 -23.29
C PHE A 402 -19.15 -3.71 -22.15
N SER A 403 -18.54 -3.94 -20.99
CA SER A 403 -18.52 -3.01 -19.87
C SER A 403 -17.11 -2.97 -19.28
N MET A 404 -16.63 -1.77 -18.96
CA MET A 404 -15.32 -1.53 -18.38
C MET A 404 -15.46 -0.77 -17.06
N VAL A 405 -14.76 -1.23 -16.03
CA VAL A 405 -14.65 -0.60 -14.72
C VAL A 405 -13.19 -0.24 -14.47
N TYR A 406 -12.96 0.97 -13.95
CA TYR A 406 -11.68 1.43 -13.43
C TYR A 406 -11.82 1.79 -11.96
N PHE A 407 -10.88 1.32 -11.15
CA PHE A 407 -10.65 1.81 -9.78
C PHE A 407 -9.15 1.78 -9.48
N ALA A 408 -8.69 2.57 -8.52
CA ALA A 408 -7.34 2.42 -7.97
C ALA A 408 -7.36 1.52 -6.74
N ASP A 409 -6.30 0.75 -6.52
CA ASP A 409 -6.18 -0.12 -5.35
C ASP A 409 -6.10 0.66 -4.03
N HIS A 410 -5.34 1.75 -3.99
CA HIS A 410 -5.22 2.70 -2.89
C HIS A 410 -4.74 4.08 -3.40
N GLY A 411 -4.77 5.07 -2.51
CA GLY A 411 -4.16 6.38 -2.68
C GLY A 411 -2.78 6.49 -2.01
N LEU A 412 -2.21 7.69 -1.98
CA LEU A 412 -0.90 7.99 -1.37
C LEU A 412 -1.03 9.07 -0.30
N ALA A 413 0.05 9.30 0.45
CA ALA A 413 0.20 10.45 1.33
C ALA A 413 1.09 11.50 0.65
N HIS A 414 0.98 12.75 1.10
CA HIS A 414 2.01 13.73 0.79
C HIS A 414 2.45 14.56 1.99
N ASP A 415 3.74 14.86 2.03
CA ASP A 415 4.37 15.73 3.01
C ASP A 415 4.85 17.01 2.34
N MET A 416 4.44 18.16 2.87
CA MET A 416 4.82 19.47 2.34
C MET A 416 5.96 20.09 3.16
N SER A 417 7.06 20.39 2.48
CA SER A 417 8.15 21.24 2.98
C SER A 417 8.26 22.52 2.16
N LYS A 418 9.21 23.40 2.49
CA LYS A 418 9.45 24.60 1.67
C LYS A 418 10.11 24.24 0.33
N GLU A 419 10.88 23.17 0.33
CA GLU A 419 11.73 22.73 -0.77
C GLU A 419 11.05 21.73 -1.70
N GLU A 420 10.17 20.88 -1.15
CA GLU A 420 9.58 19.73 -1.84
C GLU A 420 8.17 19.40 -1.30
N ILE A 421 7.29 18.96 -2.20
CA ILE A 421 6.07 18.22 -1.87
C ILE A 421 6.33 16.75 -2.20
N ALA A 422 6.62 15.95 -1.18
CA ALA A 422 6.93 14.54 -1.35
C ALA A 422 5.63 13.73 -1.41
N ILE A 423 5.48 12.87 -2.42
CA ILE A 423 4.35 11.94 -2.57
C ILE A 423 4.89 10.53 -2.36
N HIS A 424 4.35 9.81 -1.38
CA HIS A 424 4.85 8.50 -0.97
C HIS A 424 3.74 7.61 -0.41
N ASN A 425 4.03 6.31 -0.27
CA ASN A 425 3.12 5.41 0.42
C ASN A 425 3.43 5.42 1.92
N SER A 426 2.49 5.83 2.78
CA SER A 426 2.70 5.81 4.22
C SER A 426 1.40 5.53 5.00
N SER A 427 1.23 4.27 5.38
CA SER A 427 0.15 3.77 6.22
C SER A 427 0.01 4.58 7.51
N GLY A 428 -1.23 4.96 7.84
CA GLY A 428 -1.54 5.76 9.03
C GLY A 428 -1.15 7.24 8.96
N LYS A 429 -0.51 7.71 7.87
CA LYS A 429 -0.10 9.11 7.69
C LYS A 429 -1.05 9.96 6.86
N SER A 430 -1.95 9.36 6.09
CA SER A 430 -3.01 10.10 5.40
C SER A 430 -4.32 9.32 5.43
N LYS A 431 -5.41 10.04 5.70
CA LYS A 431 -6.78 9.52 5.60
C LYS A 431 -7.19 9.31 4.14
N LEU A 432 -6.54 10.02 3.22
CA LEU A 432 -6.83 10.01 1.78
C LEU A 432 -6.11 8.86 1.04
N HIS A 433 -5.31 8.06 1.75
CA HIS A 433 -4.88 6.74 1.27
C HIS A 433 -6.05 5.83 0.86
N PHE A 434 -7.21 6.02 1.47
CA PHE A 434 -8.39 5.21 1.17
C PHE A 434 -9.30 5.83 0.11
N ASP A 435 -9.10 7.10 -0.25
CA ASP A 435 -10.02 7.83 -1.15
C ASP A 435 -9.59 7.63 -2.62
N ILE A 436 -10.25 6.68 -3.29
CA ILE A 436 -9.85 6.15 -4.60
C ILE A 436 -10.93 6.41 -5.67
N PRO A 437 -10.55 6.59 -6.95
CA PRO A 437 -11.49 6.77 -8.04
C PRO A 437 -12.28 5.47 -8.32
N LEU A 438 -13.53 5.61 -8.76
CA LEU A 438 -14.34 4.53 -9.31
C LEU A 438 -15.14 5.03 -10.53
N PHE A 439 -14.90 4.41 -11.68
CA PHE A 439 -15.52 4.76 -12.95
C PHE A 439 -15.98 3.52 -13.71
N LYS A 440 -17.16 3.57 -14.33
CA LYS A 440 -17.69 2.54 -15.20
C LYS A 440 -18.15 3.14 -16.51
N ILE A 441 -17.87 2.46 -17.61
CA ILE A 441 -18.42 2.75 -18.93
C ILE A 441 -18.80 1.47 -19.67
N SER A 442 -19.98 1.45 -20.26
CA SER A 442 -20.51 0.34 -21.04
C SER A 442 -20.79 0.73 -22.48
N SER A 443 -20.85 -0.27 -23.36
CA SER A 443 -21.11 -0.07 -24.79
C SER A 443 -22.48 0.55 -25.13
N ASP A 444 -23.42 0.49 -24.18
CA ASP A 444 -24.80 1.02 -24.26
C ASP A 444 -25.01 2.30 -23.43
N ASP A 445 -23.98 2.85 -22.79
CA ASP A 445 -24.12 4.09 -22.02
C ASP A 445 -24.27 5.30 -22.97
N THR A 446 -25.40 5.98 -22.83
CA THR A 446 -25.78 7.15 -23.68
C THR A 446 -25.65 8.49 -22.96
N GLU A 447 -25.50 8.46 -21.64
CA GLU A 447 -25.40 9.64 -20.78
C GLU A 447 -24.29 9.48 -19.74
N ARG A 448 -23.78 10.61 -19.25
CA ARG A 448 -22.84 10.66 -18.12
C ARG A 448 -23.59 10.86 -16.82
N LYS A 449 -23.29 10.03 -15.83
CA LYS A 449 -23.82 10.07 -14.45
C LYS A 449 -22.68 10.24 -13.47
N ALA A 450 -22.85 11.12 -12.51
CA ALA A 450 -21.93 11.28 -11.39
C ALA A 450 -22.72 11.18 -10.09
N TYR A 451 -22.36 10.25 -9.23
CA TYR A 451 -23.02 10.05 -7.95
C TYR A 451 -22.04 10.24 -6.81
N LYS A 452 -22.51 10.89 -5.75
CA LYS A 452 -21.80 10.97 -4.48
C LYS A 452 -22.44 9.98 -3.51
N ALA A 453 -21.79 8.84 -3.33
CA ALA A 453 -22.30 7.74 -2.52
C ALA A 453 -21.13 6.97 -1.90
N MET A 454 -21.18 6.74 -0.59
CA MET A 454 -20.19 5.93 0.10
C MET A 454 -20.28 4.49 -0.40
N LYS A 455 -19.15 3.95 -0.88
CA LYS A 455 -18.97 2.55 -1.25
C LYS A 455 -17.79 1.98 -0.47
N SER A 456 -17.99 0.85 0.18
CA SER A 456 -16.94 0.17 0.91
C SER A 456 -16.17 -0.78 0.00
N GLY A 457 -14.84 -0.70 0.02
CA GLY A 457 -13.97 -1.67 -0.66
C GLY A 457 -14.18 -3.10 -0.17
N LEU A 458 -14.70 -3.29 1.05
CA LEU A 458 -15.05 -4.61 1.57
C LEU A 458 -16.30 -5.21 0.90
N ASN A 459 -17.13 -4.39 0.24
CA ASN A 459 -18.24 -4.85 -0.60
C ASN A 459 -17.84 -5.02 -2.07
N PHE A 460 -16.57 -4.83 -2.44
CA PHE A 460 -16.15 -4.74 -3.83
C PHE A 460 -16.45 -6.02 -4.62
N THR A 461 -16.11 -7.20 -4.10
CA THR A 461 -16.44 -8.48 -4.77
C THR A 461 -17.95 -8.68 -4.96
N ASP A 462 -18.77 -8.32 -3.96
CA ASP A 462 -20.23 -8.38 -4.08
C ASP A 462 -20.75 -7.42 -5.16
N GLY A 463 -20.20 -6.20 -5.22
CA GLY A 463 -20.55 -5.22 -6.24
C GLY A 463 -20.07 -5.57 -7.65
N ILE A 464 -18.90 -6.21 -7.80
CA ILE A 464 -18.43 -6.76 -9.08
C ILE A 464 -19.37 -7.88 -9.54
N ALA A 465 -19.82 -8.73 -8.63
CA ALA A 465 -20.80 -9.76 -8.95
C ALA A 465 -22.10 -9.14 -9.47
N LYS A 466 -22.61 -8.09 -8.83
CA LYS A 466 -23.79 -7.34 -9.29
C LYS A 466 -23.56 -6.70 -10.66
N TRP A 467 -22.41 -6.08 -10.89
CA TRP A 467 -22.05 -5.47 -12.16
C TRP A 467 -22.01 -6.48 -13.33
N ILE A 468 -21.49 -7.69 -13.08
CA ILE A 468 -21.45 -8.76 -14.08
C ILE A 468 -22.81 -9.46 -14.23
N GLY A 469 -23.67 -9.34 -13.21
CA GLY A 469 -24.95 -10.05 -13.13
C GLY A 469 -24.81 -11.49 -12.65
N ILE A 470 -23.86 -11.78 -11.75
CA ILE A 470 -23.66 -13.09 -11.11
C ILE A 470 -24.53 -13.19 -9.85
N SER A 471 -25.20 -14.33 -9.69
CA SER A 471 -25.93 -14.71 -8.48
C SER A 471 -25.27 -15.91 -7.81
N ASN A 472 -25.15 -15.86 -6.49
CA ASN A 472 -24.65 -16.92 -5.63
C ASN A 472 -25.19 -16.71 -4.21
N PRO A 473 -25.57 -17.77 -3.46
CA PRO A 473 -26.12 -17.64 -2.11
C PRO A 473 -25.20 -16.94 -1.09
N LYS A 474 -23.89 -16.90 -1.35
CA LYS A 474 -22.91 -16.23 -0.48
C LYS A 474 -22.78 -14.74 -0.74
N LEU A 475 -23.38 -14.20 -1.81
CA LEU A 475 -23.25 -12.79 -2.17
C LEU A 475 -24.24 -11.90 -1.40
N ASN A 476 -23.85 -10.66 -1.15
CA ASN A 476 -24.78 -9.62 -0.74
C ASN A 476 -25.50 -9.05 -1.97
N ALA A 477 -26.78 -9.41 -2.15
CA ALA A 477 -27.57 -9.00 -3.32
C ALA A 477 -27.88 -7.49 -3.37
N GLU A 478 -27.71 -6.76 -2.28
CA GLU A 478 -27.96 -5.32 -2.21
C GLU A 478 -26.72 -4.48 -2.55
N ALA A 479 -25.53 -5.09 -2.60
CA ALA A 479 -24.30 -4.39 -2.94
C ALA A 479 -24.30 -3.98 -4.41
N ASP A 480 -24.21 -2.67 -4.66
CA ASP A 480 -24.13 -2.11 -6.01
C ASP A 480 -23.16 -0.93 -6.01
N LEU A 481 -21.97 -1.15 -6.56
CA LEU A 481 -20.91 -0.13 -6.66
C LEU A 481 -21.32 1.09 -7.48
N PHE A 482 -22.26 0.94 -8.42
CA PHE A 482 -22.58 1.96 -9.43
C PHE A 482 -23.96 2.61 -9.22
N SER A 483 -24.60 2.34 -8.08
CA SER A 483 -25.85 2.99 -7.67
C SER A 483 -25.61 4.32 -6.93
N PRO A 484 -26.57 5.25 -6.97
CA PRO A 484 -26.52 6.48 -6.16
C PRO A 484 -26.76 6.23 -4.67
N THR A 485 -27.13 5.01 -4.27
CA THR A 485 -27.44 4.64 -2.89
C THR A 485 -26.14 4.32 -2.14
N PRO A 486 -25.85 4.96 -1.00
CA PRO A 486 -24.71 4.56 -0.17
C PRO A 486 -24.83 3.10 0.31
N ASP A 487 -23.70 2.42 0.48
CA ASP A 487 -23.68 1.12 1.12
C ASP A 487 -24.25 1.22 2.55
N LYS A 488 -24.98 0.19 2.99
CA LYS A 488 -25.58 0.17 4.33
C LYS A 488 -24.53 0.15 5.44
N ASP A 489 -23.38 -0.45 5.18
CA ASP A 489 -22.29 -0.60 6.14
C ASP A 489 -20.94 -0.48 5.42
N ASP A 490 -19.97 0.12 6.10
CA ASP A 490 -18.57 0.19 5.69
C ASP A 490 -17.67 -0.77 6.50
N TYR A 491 -18.29 -1.54 7.40
CA TYR A 491 -17.70 -2.51 8.31
C TYR A 491 -16.58 -1.94 9.19
N GLY A 492 -16.68 -0.65 9.54
CA GLY A 492 -15.76 0.04 10.43
C GLY A 492 -14.58 0.71 9.73
N LEU A 493 -14.50 0.71 8.40
CA LEU A 493 -13.44 1.40 7.65
C LEU A 493 -13.38 2.89 8.02
N LYS A 494 -14.51 3.60 8.07
CA LYS A 494 -14.53 5.01 8.50
C LYS A 494 -13.96 5.19 9.90
N LYS A 495 -14.29 4.31 10.84
CA LYS A 495 -13.77 4.38 12.21
C LYS A 495 -12.26 4.18 12.25
N LEU A 496 -11.71 3.27 11.44
CA LEU A 496 -10.25 3.12 11.28
C LEU A 496 -9.63 4.39 10.70
N ILE A 497 -10.18 4.93 9.62
CA ILE A 497 -9.67 6.14 8.96
C ILE A 497 -9.70 7.34 9.92
N GLU A 498 -10.76 7.47 10.70
CA GLU A 498 -10.90 8.53 11.71
C GLU A 498 -9.92 8.37 12.88
N SER A 499 -9.47 7.15 13.18
CA SER A 499 -8.50 6.87 14.25
C SER A 499 -7.08 7.36 13.94
N PHE A 500 -6.77 7.66 12.68
CA PHE A 500 -5.47 8.21 12.31
C PHE A 500 -5.34 9.66 12.82
N ASP A 501 -4.31 9.91 13.64
CA ASP A 501 -3.95 11.24 14.18
C ASP A 501 -3.26 12.15 13.13
N ALA A 502 -3.26 11.72 11.87
CA ALA A 502 -2.70 12.49 10.77
C ALA A 502 -3.57 13.69 10.39
N LYS A 503 -2.93 14.82 10.10
CA LYS A 503 -3.57 15.96 9.46
C LYS A 503 -4.05 15.57 8.06
N VAL A 504 -5.20 16.07 7.65
CA VAL A 504 -5.68 15.91 6.27
C VAL A 504 -4.74 16.65 5.33
N ASP A 505 -4.29 15.96 4.30
CA ASP A 505 -3.36 16.39 3.27
C ASP A 505 -4.11 16.49 1.92
N PRO A 506 -4.90 17.56 1.66
CA PRO A 506 -5.70 17.66 0.43
C PRO A 506 -4.84 17.83 -0.82
N ALA A 507 -5.32 17.38 -1.98
CA ALA A 507 -4.63 17.52 -3.25
C ALA A 507 -4.04 18.91 -3.48
N VAL A 508 -2.78 18.95 -3.91
CA VAL A 508 -2.03 20.20 -4.09
C VAL A 508 -2.17 20.69 -5.53
N PRO A 509 -2.85 21.83 -5.78
CA PRO A 509 -2.91 22.40 -7.11
C PRO A 509 -1.55 22.96 -7.53
N ILE A 510 -1.22 22.76 -8.80
CA ILE A 510 -0.04 23.39 -9.44
C ILE A 510 -0.45 24.81 -9.88
N PRO A 511 0.25 25.87 -9.42
CA PRO A 511 -0.12 27.27 -9.68
C PRO A 511 -0.09 27.72 -11.14
#